data_AF-X0T2Q5-F1
#
_entry.id   AF-X0T2Q5-F1
#
_cell.length_a   1.000
_cell.length_b   1.000
_cell.length_c   1.000
_cell.angle_alpha   90.00
_cell.angle_beta   90.00
_cell.angle_gamma   90.00
#
_symmetry.space_group_name_H-M   'P 1'
#
loop_
_entity.id
_entity.type
_entity.pdbx_description
1 polymer ?
#
loop_
_entity_poly.entity_id
_entity_poly.type
_entity_poly.pdbx_seq_one_letter_code
_entity_poly.pdbx_strand_id
1 'polypeptide(L)'
;ECSSGPCCDIASCSYKSNGAQPTDNTDFYYCSGTNSATGTNYVKQKDYFCNGNDADAHEKDTDIDTCGACEYCTDEQSSCSDYSSSTTCGTQECDGLDTTCRNYDDVDKYCSGTGTYSDSTCSSYTNIAAGTLCGSSMECDGSGNCGNCDSHDYYSCYDNDVYWYDSCDNIEGNKEECGTDTCSTTWNYYCDGNDIRRWRYCYDTGCSGNECYGGHIEDRWKDDEYVENCPDGCETGGALGAYCHETCANDAACGSEYKV
;
A
#
# COMPACT_ATOMS: atom_id res chain seq x y z
N GLU A 1 -47.04 -62.19 -10.40
CA GLU A 1 -46.21 -63.09 -9.57
C GLU A 1 -44.75 -62.73 -9.83
N CYS A 2 -43.98 -62.51 -8.77
CA CYS A 2 -42.65 -61.90 -8.81
C CYS A 2 -41.59 -63.00 -8.93
N SER A 3 -40.88 -63.09 -10.06
CA SER A 3 -39.91 -64.17 -10.31
C SER A 3 -38.48 -63.82 -9.93
N SER A 4 -38.12 -62.54 -9.90
CA SER A 4 -36.77 -62.06 -9.58
C SER A 4 -36.77 -60.55 -9.37
N GLY A 5 -35.98 -60.07 -8.40
CA GLY A 5 -35.80 -58.65 -8.12
C GLY A 5 -35.66 -58.38 -6.62
N PRO A 6 -35.09 -57.22 -6.23
CA PRO A 6 -34.85 -56.87 -4.83
C PRO A 6 -36.15 -56.73 -4.02
N CYS A 7 -37.28 -56.45 -4.69
CA CYS A 7 -38.60 -56.38 -4.07
C CYS A 7 -39.47 -57.63 -4.25
N CYS A 8 -38.90 -58.74 -4.75
CA CYS A 8 -39.57 -60.04 -4.71
C CYS A 8 -39.34 -60.74 -3.36
N ASP A 9 -40.40 -61.32 -2.81
CA ASP A 9 -40.29 -62.38 -1.82
C ASP A 9 -40.34 -63.74 -2.54
N ILE A 10 -39.16 -64.34 -2.71
CA ILE A 10 -38.97 -65.61 -3.43
C ILE A 10 -39.69 -66.76 -2.72
N ALA A 11 -39.85 -66.71 -1.39
CA ALA A 11 -40.49 -67.78 -0.64
C ALA A 11 -42.01 -67.82 -0.87
N SER A 12 -42.63 -66.65 -1.10
CA SER A 12 -44.07 -66.50 -1.30
C SER A 12 -44.48 -66.23 -2.75
N CYS A 13 -43.53 -66.10 -3.69
CA CYS A 13 -43.74 -65.70 -5.09
C CYS A 13 -44.52 -64.37 -5.23
N SER A 14 -44.41 -63.49 -4.24
CA SER A 14 -45.16 -62.23 -4.15
C SER A 14 -44.24 -61.00 -4.07
N TYR A 15 -44.80 -59.81 -4.25
CA TYR A 15 -44.07 -58.56 -4.02
C TYR A 15 -44.00 -58.28 -2.51
N LYS A 16 -42.86 -57.78 -2.02
CA LYS A 16 -42.75 -57.28 -0.65
C LYS A 16 -43.75 -56.14 -0.43
N SER A 17 -44.25 -55.98 0.80
CA SER A 17 -45.23 -54.93 1.13
C SER A 17 -44.70 -53.51 0.86
N ASN A 18 -45.60 -52.57 0.61
CA ASN A 18 -45.26 -51.16 0.45
C ASN A 18 -44.46 -50.64 1.67
N GLY A 19 -43.32 -49.99 1.43
CA GLY A 19 -42.39 -49.49 2.43
C GLY A 19 -41.40 -50.53 2.99
N ALA A 20 -41.42 -51.77 2.52
CA ALA A 20 -40.43 -52.78 2.92
C ALA A 20 -39.06 -52.52 2.29
N GLN A 21 -37.99 -52.85 3.01
CA GLN A 21 -36.62 -52.78 2.50
C GLN A 21 -36.39 -53.79 1.36
N PRO A 22 -35.85 -53.36 0.20
CA PRO A 22 -35.44 -54.28 -0.86
C PRO A 22 -34.23 -55.12 -0.41
N THR A 23 -34.11 -56.33 -0.95
CA THR A 23 -32.94 -57.20 -0.68
C THR A 23 -31.70 -56.61 -1.36
N ASP A 24 -30.55 -56.64 -0.69
CA ASP A 24 -29.26 -56.11 -1.16
C ASP A 24 -29.22 -54.57 -1.38
N ASN A 25 -30.27 -53.86 -0.99
CA ASN A 25 -30.29 -52.40 -0.90
C ASN A 25 -30.34 -51.98 0.57
N THR A 26 -29.41 -51.11 0.97
CA THR A 26 -29.32 -50.55 2.32
C THR A 26 -29.40 -49.04 2.25
N ASP A 27 -30.14 -48.45 3.16
CA ASP A 27 -30.23 -46.99 3.27
C ASP A 27 -28.87 -46.43 3.69
N PHE A 28 -28.50 -45.29 3.13
CA PHE A 28 -27.24 -44.65 3.46
C PHE A 28 -27.35 -43.13 3.41
N TYR A 29 -26.47 -42.47 4.15
CA TYR A 29 -26.30 -41.03 4.10
C TYR A 29 -25.22 -40.68 3.08
N TYR A 30 -25.46 -39.63 2.31
CA TYR A 30 -24.48 -39.13 1.36
C TYR A 30 -24.51 -37.62 1.27
N CYS A 31 -23.40 -37.07 0.81
CA CYS A 31 -23.24 -35.65 0.58
C CYS A 31 -23.69 -35.25 -0.81
N SER A 32 -24.45 -34.16 -0.90
CA SER A 32 -24.67 -33.47 -2.16
C SER A 32 -24.33 -31.99 -2.03
N GLY A 33 -23.76 -31.39 -3.09
CA GLY A 33 -23.29 -30.00 -3.06
C GLY A 33 -21.78 -29.87 -3.32
N THR A 34 -21.22 -28.72 -2.95
CA THR A 34 -19.77 -28.45 -3.01
C THR A 34 -19.19 -28.31 -1.60
N ASN A 35 -18.44 -29.32 -1.14
CA ASN A 35 -17.74 -29.30 0.16
C ASN A 35 -16.64 -28.23 0.17
N SER A 36 -17.00 -27.01 0.58
CA SER A 36 -16.08 -25.90 0.82
C SER A 36 -16.56 -25.06 2.00
N ALA A 37 -15.64 -24.37 2.67
CA ALA A 37 -15.96 -23.51 3.82
C ALA A 37 -16.88 -22.31 3.48
N THR A 38 -17.06 -22.03 2.19
CA THR A 38 -17.94 -20.98 1.64
C THR A 38 -19.15 -21.52 0.88
N GLY A 39 -19.20 -22.83 0.65
CA GLY A 39 -20.25 -23.50 -0.12
C GLY A 39 -21.34 -24.06 0.78
N THR A 40 -22.48 -24.42 0.19
CA THR A 40 -23.56 -25.12 0.88
C THR A 40 -23.54 -26.59 0.50
N ASN A 41 -23.64 -27.47 1.49
CA ASN A 41 -23.79 -28.91 1.30
C ASN A 41 -25.00 -29.43 2.03
N TYR A 42 -25.49 -30.58 1.59
CA TYR A 42 -26.65 -31.22 2.17
C TYR A 42 -26.27 -32.65 2.53
N VAL A 43 -26.58 -33.02 3.78
CA VAL A 43 -26.61 -34.42 4.17
C VAL A 43 -27.96 -34.97 3.73
N LYS A 44 -27.93 -35.92 2.80
CA LYS A 44 -29.12 -36.58 2.29
C LYS A 44 -29.17 -38.01 2.77
N GLN A 45 -30.35 -38.48 3.14
CA GLN A 45 -30.62 -39.89 3.33
C GLN A 45 -31.23 -40.44 2.04
N LYS A 46 -30.62 -41.50 1.50
CA LYS A 46 -31.19 -42.28 0.42
C LYS A 46 -31.91 -43.49 1.02
N ASP A 47 -33.24 -43.46 0.96
CA ASP A 47 -34.10 -44.54 1.42
C ASP A 47 -34.49 -45.45 0.25
N TYR A 48 -34.21 -46.74 0.37
CA TYR A 48 -34.65 -47.75 -0.59
C TYR A 48 -35.90 -48.46 -0.10
N PHE A 49 -36.94 -48.51 -0.94
CA PHE A 49 -38.21 -49.13 -0.56
C PHE A 49 -38.86 -49.89 -1.71
N CYS A 50 -39.72 -50.85 -1.36
CA CYS A 50 -40.61 -51.53 -2.27
C CYS A 50 -41.99 -50.86 -2.28
N ASN A 51 -42.64 -50.74 -3.44
CA ASN A 51 -43.96 -50.09 -3.55
C ASN A 51 -45.16 -51.06 -3.41
N GLY A 52 -44.90 -52.37 -3.31
CA GLY A 52 -45.93 -53.41 -3.21
C GLY A 52 -46.44 -54.01 -4.53
N ASN A 53 -46.00 -53.48 -5.67
CA ASN A 53 -46.65 -53.72 -6.96
C ASN A 53 -45.68 -54.16 -8.08
N ASP A 54 -44.37 -53.97 -7.90
CA ASP A 54 -43.34 -54.40 -8.84
C ASP A 54 -42.10 -54.99 -8.13
N ALA A 55 -41.18 -55.51 -8.94
CA ALA A 55 -39.98 -56.20 -8.46
C ALA A 55 -38.79 -55.26 -8.21
N ASP A 56 -38.90 -54.00 -8.61
CA ASP A 56 -37.80 -53.04 -8.64
C ASP A 56 -37.70 -52.31 -7.29
N ALA A 57 -36.47 -51.96 -6.91
CA ALA A 57 -36.24 -51.08 -5.77
C ALA A 57 -36.54 -49.64 -6.18
N HIS A 58 -37.27 -48.92 -5.34
CA HIS A 58 -37.54 -47.50 -5.51
C HIS A 58 -36.65 -46.73 -4.54
N GLU A 59 -36.21 -45.54 -4.93
CA GLU A 59 -35.40 -44.67 -4.08
C GLU A 59 -36.13 -43.37 -3.78
N LYS A 60 -35.87 -42.83 -2.59
CA LYS A 60 -36.28 -41.50 -2.18
C LYS A 60 -35.14 -40.83 -1.45
N ASP A 61 -34.77 -39.65 -1.92
CA ASP A 61 -33.84 -38.79 -1.20
C ASP A 61 -34.61 -37.87 -0.25
N THR A 62 -34.14 -37.78 0.99
CA THR A 62 -34.64 -36.85 2.00
C THR A 62 -33.48 -35.98 2.49
N ASP A 63 -33.69 -34.66 2.52
CA ASP A 63 -32.73 -33.73 3.14
C ASP A 63 -32.79 -33.89 4.66
N ILE A 64 -31.66 -34.27 5.26
CA ILE A 64 -31.53 -34.49 6.70
C ILE A 64 -30.95 -33.27 7.38
N ASP A 65 -29.91 -32.70 6.77
CA ASP A 65 -29.18 -31.55 7.31
C ASP A 65 -28.66 -30.65 6.18
N THR A 66 -28.47 -29.37 6.48
CA THR A 66 -27.89 -28.39 5.56
C THR A 66 -26.64 -27.80 6.20
N CYS A 67 -25.48 -28.16 5.65
CA CYS A 67 -24.19 -27.64 6.10
C CYS A 67 -24.04 -26.20 5.63
N GLY A 68 -23.98 -25.30 6.60
CA GLY A 68 -23.80 -23.87 6.40
C GLY A 68 -22.34 -23.48 6.19
N ALA A 69 -22.08 -22.20 6.45
CA ALA A 69 -20.73 -21.67 6.41
C ALA A 69 -19.82 -22.39 7.41
N CYS A 70 -18.58 -22.68 7.00
CA CYS A 70 -17.61 -23.38 7.83
C CYS A 70 -18.03 -24.78 8.32
N GLU A 71 -18.98 -25.40 7.63
CA GLU A 71 -19.37 -26.80 7.83
C GLU A 71 -19.16 -27.63 6.56
N TYR A 72 -18.91 -28.92 6.72
CA TYR A 72 -18.83 -29.89 5.64
C TYR A 72 -19.56 -31.16 6.01
N CYS A 73 -19.90 -31.98 5.02
CA CYS A 73 -20.37 -33.33 5.27
C CYS A 73 -19.41 -34.36 4.70
N THR A 74 -19.50 -35.57 5.21
CA THR A 74 -18.85 -36.76 4.65
C THR A 74 -19.90 -37.84 4.45
N ASP A 75 -19.77 -38.63 3.39
CA ASP A 75 -20.64 -39.78 3.17
C ASP A 75 -20.69 -40.70 4.40
N GLU A 76 -21.80 -41.41 4.57
CA GLU A 76 -22.11 -42.25 5.73
C GLU A 76 -22.33 -41.51 7.06
N GLN A 77 -22.22 -40.18 7.11
CA GLN A 77 -22.56 -39.38 8.29
C GLN A 77 -23.95 -38.75 8.15
N SER A 78 -24.71 -38.71 9.25
CA SER A 78 -26.06 -38.16 9.29
C SER A 78 -26.12 -36.68 9.69
N SER A 79 -24.98 -36.00 9.82
CA SER A 79 -24.88 -34.60 10.25
C SER A 79 -23.64 -33.93 9.67
N CYS A 80 -23.64 -32.60 9.67
CA CYS A 80 -22.48 -31.80 9.29
C CYS A 80 -21.36 -31.82 10.36
N SER A 81 -20.14 -31.47 9.94
CA SER A 81 -18.96 -31.32 10.78
C SER A 81 -18.33 -29.95 10.55
N ASP A 82 -17.74 -29.37 11.59
CA ASP A 82 -17.10 -28.05 11.52
C ASP A 82 -15.71 -28.13 10.89
N TYR A 83 -15.40 -27.20 9.98
CA TYR A 83 -14.02 -26.96 9.56
C TYR A 83 -13.17 -26.44 10.72
N SER A 84 -11.88 -26.78 10.71
CA SER A 84 -10.92 -26.33 11.73
C SER A 84 -10.75 -24.82 11.77
N SER A 85 -10.30 -24.27 12.90
CA SER A 85 -10.05 -22.83 13.02
C SER A 85 -8.87 -22.30 12.18
N SER A 86 -8.10 -23.19 11.56
CA SER A 86 -7.06 -22.85 10.60
C SER A 86 -7.54 -22.85 9.15
N THR A 87 -8.78 -23.25 8.88
CA THR A 87 -9.33 -23.32 7.53
C THR A 87 -9.77 -21.93 7.07
N THR A 88 -9.17 -21.44 5.99
CA THR A 88 -9.59 -20.19 5.34
C THR A 88 -10.96 -20.38 4.69
N CYS A 89 -11.84 -19.39 4.87
CA CYS A 89 -13.24 -19.42 4.44
C CYS A 89 -13.63 -18.18 3.62
N GLY A 90 -12.66 -17.66 2.86
CA GLY A 90 -12.82 -16.49 1.99
C GLY A 90 -11.95 -15.32 2.43
N THR A 91 -12.10 -14.20 1.74
CA THR A 91 -11.46 -12.91 2.05
C THR A 91 -12.52 -11.91 2.51
N GLN A 92 -12.14 -11.01 3.42
CA GLN A 92 -12.94 -9.87 3.82
C GLN A 92 -12.40 -8.61 3.17
N GLU A 93 -13.17 -8.02 2.27
CA GLU A 93 -12.92 -6.66 1.77
C GLU A 93 -13.19 -5.67 2.91
N CYS A 94 -12.13 -5.03 3.42
CA CYS A 94 -12.23 -4.12 4.57
C CYS A 94 -12.54 -2.66 4.19
N ASP A 95 -12.23 -2.23 2.96
CA ASP A 95 -12.32 -0.82 2.55
C ASP A 95 -13.36 -0.56 1.44
N GLY A 96 -13.78 -1.60 0.70
CA GLY A 96 -14.78 -1.48 -0.37
C GLY A 96 -14.23 -0.92 -1.68
N LEU A 97 -12.90 -0.90 -1.88
CA LEU A 97 -12.23 -0.22 -2.99
C LEU A 97 -11.46 -1.18 -3.91
N ASP A 98 -11.78 -2.49 -3.88
CA ASP A 98 -11.08 -3.47 -4.69
C ASP A 98 -11.28 -3.21 -6.19
N THR A 99 -10.16 -3.10 -6.92
CA THR A 99 -10.16 -2.98 -8.38
C THR A 99 -9.08 -3.87 -9.01
N THR A 100 -9.02 -3.92 -10.34
CA THR A 100 -8.07 -4.80 -11.05
C THR A 100 -6.60 -4.51 -10.73
N CYS A 101 -6.28 -3.29 -10.25
CA CYS A 101 -4.93 -2.90 -9.84
C CYS A 101 -4.83 -2.49 -8.37
N ARG A 102 -5.83 -2.86 -7.57
CA ARG A 102 -5.92 -2.53 -6.15
C ARG A 102 -6.46 -3.73 -5.39
N ASN A 103 -5.67 -4.22 -4.46
CA ASN A 103 -6.16 -5.05 -3.38
C ASN A 103 -5.57 -4.45 -2.11
N TYR A 104 -6.33 -3.55 -1.52
CA TYR A 104 -5.94 -2.83 -0.32
C TYR A 104 -6.90 -3.29 0.77
N ASP A 105 -6.38 -4.06 1.72
CA ASP A 105 -7.10 -4.48 2.92
C ASP A 105 -8.03 -5.70 2.82
N ASP A 106 -7.75 -6.65 1.90
CA ASP A 106 -8.27 -8.01 2.09
C ASP A 106 -7.58 -8.70 3.28
N VAL A 107 -8.38 -9.21 4.21
CA VAL A 107 -7.90 -10.16 5.23
C VAL A 107 -8.58 -11.52 5.04
N ASP A 108 -7.78 -12.58 5.14
CA ASP A 108 -8.30 -13.95 5.18
C ASP A 108 -9.30 -14.08 6.35
N LYS A 109 -10.52 -14.54 6.03
CA LYS A 109 -11.46 -15.02 7.05
C LYS A 109 -11.12 -16.46 7.37
N TYR A 110 -11.08 -16.80 8.65
CA TYR A 110 -10.90 -18.18 9.11
C TYR A 110 -12.18 -18.68 9.77
N CYS A 111 -12.42 -19.99 9.69
CA CYS A 111 -13.47 -20.61 10.48
C CYS A 111 -13.17 -20.47 11.98
N SER A 112 -14.20 -20.39 12.80
CA SER A 112 -14.05 -20.35 14.27
C SER A 112 -13.78 -21.72 14.88
N GLY A 113 -14.04 -22.80 14.13
CA GLY A 113 -14.10 -24.17 14.65
C GLY A 113 -15.44 -24.54 15.28
N THR A 114 -16.47 -23.69 15.16
CA THR A 114 -17.83 -23.93 15.70
C THR A 114 -18.92 -23.58 14.68
N GLY A 115 -18.69 -23.83 13.39
CA GLY A 115 -19.66 -23.53 12.33
C GLY A 115 -19.91 -22.04 12.08
N THR A 116 -18.98 -21.16 12.49
CA THR A 116 -19.08 -19.71 12.25
C THR A 116 -17.79 -19.14 11.68
N TYR A 117 -17.87 -17.91 11.18
CA TYR A 117 -16.68 -17.13 10.84
C TYR A 117 -15.99 -16.61 12.11
N SER A 118 -14.67 -16.50 12.06
CA SER A 118 -13.92 -15.66 13.00
C SER A 118 -13.82 -14.25 12.40
N ASP A 119 -14.35 -13.27 13.10
CA ASP A 119 -14.25 -11.87 12.68
C ASP A 119 -12.84 -11.37 13.02
N SER A 120 -11.97 -11.27 12.01
CA SER A 120 -10.78 -10.43 12.11
C SER A 120 -11.21 -8.97 12.03
N THR A 121 -10.86 -8.17 13.03
CA THR A 121 -11.21 -6.73 13.02
C THR A 121 -10.29 -6.00 12.05
N CYS A 122 -10.86 -5.29 11.07
CA CYS A 122 -10.16 -4.34 10.21
C CYS A 122 -9.73 -3.11 11.05
N SER A 123 -8.73 -3.27 11.92
CA SER A 123 -8.39 -2.27 12.96
C SER A 123 -7.31 -1.27 12.56
N SER A 124 -6.66 -1.44 11.40
CA SER A 124 -5.73 -0.44 10.86
C SER A 124 -5.61 -0.59 9.35
N TYR A 125 -5.86 0.48 8.61
CA TYR A 125 -5.62 0.55 7.17
C TYR A 125 -4.83 1.82 6.84
N THR A 126 -3.95 1.71 5.84
CA THR A 126 -3.13 2.83 5.35
C THR A 126 -3.34 2.94 3.85
N ASN A 127 -4.20 3.87 3.45
CA ASN A 127 -4.48 4.18 2.05
C ASN A 127 -3.30 4.89 1.39
N ILE A 128 -2.48 4.19 0.62
CA ILE A 128 -1.55 4.83 -0.32
C ILE A 128 -1.53 4.01 -1.62
N ALA A 129 -2.13 4.57 -2.67
CA ALA A 129 -2.38 3.86 -3.93
C ALA A 129 -2.21 4.75 -5.19
N ALA A 130 -1.37 5.77 -5.12
CA ALA A 130 -0.83 6.48 -6.28
C ALA A 130 0.60 5.99 -6.53
N GLY A 131 1.01 5.81 -7.79
CA GLY A 131 2.36 5.36 -8.17
C GLY A 131 2.60 3.84 -8.13
N THR A 132 1.56 3.01 -7.97
CA THR A 132 1.71 1.55 -8.13
C THR A 132 1.75 1.18 -9.61
N LEU A 133 2.83 0.51 -10.03
CA LEU A 133 3.02 0.07 -11.41
C LEU A 133 1.96 -0.96 -11.80
N CYS A 134 1.21 -0.64 -12.86
CA CYS A 134 0.16 -1.47 -13.46
C CYS A 134 0.67 -2.38 -14.59
N GLY A 135 1.99 -2.46 -14.78
CA GLY A 135 2.64 -3.06 -15.94
C GLY A 135 3.63 -2.08 -16.58
N SER A 136 4.09 -2.39 -17.79
CA SER A 136 5.01 -1.52 -18.52
C SER A 136 4.31 -0.21 -18.92
N SER A 137 4.79 0.93 -18.40
CA SER A 137 4.30 2.29 -18.71
C SER A 137 2.86 2.61 -18.30
N MET A 138 2.33 1.89 -17.30
CA MET A 138 1.01 2.16 -16.75
C MET A 138 1.08 2.31 -15.24
N GLU A 139 0.26 3.21 -14.72
CA GLU A 139 0.14 3.42 -13.27
C GLU A 139 -1.30 3.51 -12.80
N CYS A 140 -1.47 3.25 -11.50
CA CYS A 140 -2.73 3.34 -10.81
C CYS A 140 -3.13 4.81 -10.56
N ASP A 141 -4.28 5.20 -11.11
CA ASP A 141 -4.79 6.58 -11.15
C ASP A 141 -5.41 7.11 -9.85
N GLY A 142 -5.18 6.48 -8.70
CA GLY A 142 -5.88 6.90 -7.47
C GLY A 142 -7.31 6.34 -7.33
N SER A 143 -7.94 5.89 -8.43
CA SER A 143 -9.33 5.44 -8.53
C SER A 143 -9.46 3.97 -8.93
N GLY A 144 -8.33 3.27 -9.06
CA GLY A 144 -8.26 1.85 -9.35
C GLY A 144 -8.35 1.49 -10.83
N ASN A 145 -8.08 2.45 -11.72
CA ASN A 145 -7.81 2.17 -13.14
C ASN A 145 -6.31 2.25 -13.42
N CYS A 146 -5.86 1.46 -14.39
CA CYS A 146 -4.53 1.59 -14.96
C CYS A 146 -4.57 2.53 -16.17
N GLY A 147 -3.94 3.70 -16.04
CA GLY A 147 -3.77 4.65 -17.13
C GLY A 147 -2.42 4.46 -17.81
N ASN A 148 -2.33 4.81 -19.10
CA ASN A 148 -1.06 4.90 -19.81
C ASN A 148 -0.41 6.25 -19.46
N CYS A 149 0.86 6.25 -19.07
CA CYS A 149 1.58 7.47 -18.74
C CYS A 149 2.39 7.93 -19.95
N ASP A 150 2.07 9.11 -20.47
CA ASP A 150 2.83 9.73 -21.56
C ASP A 150 4.12 10.31 -20.97
N SER A 151 5.26 9.87 -21.48
CA SER A 151 6.58 10.31 -21.02
C SER A 151 6.84 11.77 -21.41
N HIS A 152 7.52 12.52 -20.54
CA HIS A 152 7.85 13.94 -20.69
C HIS A 152 6.62 14.84 -20.96
N ASP A 153 5.48 14.56 -20.32
CA ASP A 153 4.23 15.32 -20.50
C ASP A 153 4.38 16.77 -20.04
N TYR A 154 5.00 16.99 -18.88
CA TYR A 154 5.31 18.33 -18.38
C TYR A 154 6.65 18.36 -17.63
N TYR A 155 7.09 19.55 -17.20
CA TYR A 155 8.27 19.71 -16.37
C TYR A 155 7.98 20.64 -15.20
N SER A 156 8.60 20.38 -14.05
CA SER A 156 8.46 21.21 -12.87
C SER A 156 9.72 21.21 -12.02
N CYS A 157 9.82 22.19 -11.14
CA CYS A 157 10.92 22.33 -10.20
C CYS A 157 10.88 21.20 -9.16
N TYR A 158 11.98 20.50 -9.00
CA TYR A 158 12.19 19.53 -7.94
C TYR A 158 13.65 19.57 -7.49
N ASP A 159 13.88 19.62 -6.18
CA ASP A 159 15.22 19.67 -5.57
C ASP A 159 16.14 20.75 -6.17
N ASN A 160 15.60 21.97 -6.36
CA ASN A 160 16.24 23.12 -6.99
C ASN A 160 16.57 23.01 -8.48
N ASP A 161 16.27 21.91 -9.16
CA ASP A 161 16.46 21.73 -10.59
C ASP A 161 15.12 21.58 -11.33
N VAL A 162 15.15 21.62 -12.68
CA VAL A 162 13.97 21.34 -13.50
C VAL A 162 13.98 19.85 -13.87
N TYR A 163 12.93 19.11 -13.52
CA TYR A 163 12.75 17.71 -13.90
C TYR A 163 11.59 17.54 -14.88
N TRP A 164 11.69 16.51 -15.71
CA TRP A 164 10.56 16.01 -16.50
C TRP A 164 9.63 15.16 -15.64
N TYR A 165 8.36 15.26 -15.94
CA TYR A 165 7.30 14.46 -15.35
C TYR A 165 6.52 13.78 -16.48
N ASP A 166 6.13 12.53 -16.26
CA ASP A 166 5.16 11.87 -17.12
C ASP A 166 3.73 12.39 -16.84
N SER A 167 2.75 11.98 -17.64
CA SER A 167 1.35 12.38 -17.46
C SER A 167 0.67 11.79 -16.21
N CYS A 168 1.43 11.05 -15.39
CA CYS A 168 1.00 10.44 -14.13
C CYS A 168 1.70 11.07 -12.91
N ASP A 169 2.35 12.22 -13.10
CA ASP A 169 3.08 12.99 -12.09
C ASP A 169 4.34 12.29 -11.52
N ASN A 170 4.90 11.29 -12.22
CA ASN A 170 6.17 10.69 -11.81
C ASN A 170 7.36 11.48 -12.30
N ILE A 171 8.34 11.66 -11.43
CA ILE A 171 9.62 12.29 -11.79
C ILE A 171 10.40 11.34 -12.70
N GLU A 172 10.72 11.81 -13.90
CA GLU A 172 11.57 11.12 -14.86
C GLU A 172 13.03 11.63 -14.75
N GLY A 173 13.60 12.08 -15.87
CA GLY A 173 14.96 12.60 -15.93
C GLY A 173 15.07 14.08 -15.58
N ASN A 174 16.27 14.50 -15.18
CA ASN A 174 16.62 15.92 -15.08
C ASN A 174 16.51 16.57 -16.48
N LYS A 175 15.77 17.67 -16.56
CA LYS A 175 15.64 18.51 -17.75
C LYS A 175 16.75 19.56 -17.80
N GLU A 176 16.96 20.25 -16.68
CA GLU A 176 17.92 21.33 -16.53
C GLU A 176 18.41 21.44 -15.09
N GLU A 177 19.73 21.50 -14.92
CA GLU A 177 20.41 21.73 -13.64
C GLU A 177 20.52 23.24 -13.39
N CYS A 178 19.87 23.76 -12.35
CA CYS A 178 19.85 25.18 -12.03
C CYS A 178 21.02 25.60 -11.12
N GLY A 179 21.75 24.63 -10.56
CA GLY A 179 22.96 24.88 -9.79
C GLY A 179 22.72 25.17 -8.31
N THR A 180 23.75 25.69 -7.64
CA THR A 180 23.76 25.96 -6.19
C THR A 180 24.27 27.36 -5.92
N ASP A 181 23.79 27.96 -4.83
CA ASP A 181 24.10 29.35 -4.49
C ASP A 181 25.60 29.63 -4.53
N THR A 182 25.97 30.75 -5.13
CA THR A 182 27.37 31.12 -5.30
C THR A 182 27.67 32.46 -4.65
N CYS A 183 28.82 32.57 -4.02
CA CYS A 183 29.31 33.82 -3.44
C CYS A 183 30.56 34.30 -4.16
N SER A 184 30.69 35.61 -4.29
CA SER A 184 31.95 36.23 -4.69
C SER A 184 33.07 35.82 -3.73
N THR A 185 34.26 35.57 -4.28
CA THR A 185 35.46 35.28 -3.50
C THR A 185 36.08 36.54 -2.88
N THR A 186 35.64 37.73 -3.29
CA THR A 186 36.17 39.01 -2.81
C THR A 186 35.35 39.54 -1.64
N TRP A 187 36.02 39.77 -0.52
CA TRP A 187 35.44 40.42 0.67
C TRP A 187 35.76 41.91 0.69
N ASN A 188 34.79 42.72 1.10
CA ASN A 188 34.92 44.16 1.33
C ASN A 188 34.83 44.42 2.83
N TYR A 189 35.83 45.07 3.41
CA TYR A 189 35.92 45.35 4.84
C TYR A 189 35.46 46.78 5.14
N TYR A 190 34.77 46.97 6.26
CA TYR A 190 34.30 48.27 6.72
C TYR A 190 34.20 48.32 8.25
N CYS A 191 34.11 49.53 8.79
CA CYS A 191 33.90 49.77 10.22
C CYS A 191 32.42 50.03 10.52
N ASP A 192 31.89 49.36 11.54
CA ASP A 192 30.58 49.61 12.14
C ASP A 192 30.79 50.00 13.61
N GLY A 193 30.96 51.31 13.85
CA GLY A 193 31.43 51.81 15.15
C GLY A 193 32.86 51.34 15.45
N ASN A 194 33.00 50.54 16.51
CA ASN A 194 34.27 49.95 16.92
C ASN A 194 34.51 48.57 16.30
N ASP A 195 33.57 48.00 15.54
CA ASP A 195 33.71 46.65 15.01
C ASP A 195 34.18 46.68 13.55
N ILE A 196 35.15 45.82 13.21
CA ILE A 196 35.44 45.47 11.82
C ILE A 196 34.41 44.45 11.36
N ARG A 197 33.76 44.77 10.25
CA ARG A 197 32.86 43.89 9.55
C ARG A 197 33.33 43.69 8.13
N ARG A 198 32.97 42.57 7.53
CA ARG A 198 33.23 42.30 6.12
C ARG A 198 31.97 41.87 5.43
N TRP A 199 31.91 42.14 4.13
CA TRP A 199 30.79 41.68 3.33
C TRP A 199 31.19 41.26 1.92
N ARG A 200 30.40 40.38 1.32
CA ARG A 200 30.50 39.95 -0.07
C ARG A 200 29.12 39.87 -0.71
N TYR A 201 29.09 39.76 -2.03
CA TYR A 201 27.84 39.49 -2.75
C TYR A 201 27.70 37.99 -2.98
N CYS A 202 26.53 37.47 -2.67
CA CYS A 202 26.08 36.12 -3.04
C CYS A 202 24.90 36.22 -4.01
N TYR A 203 24.70 35.17 -4.78
CA TYR A 203 23.63 35.03 -5.74
C TYR A 203 22.88 33.74 -5.44
N ASP A 204 21.58 33.87 -5.28
CA ASP A 204 20.71 32.72 -5.16
C ASP A 204 20.52 32.11 -6.56
N THR A 205 20.60 30.79 -6.63
CA THR A 205 20.33 30.02 -7.85
C THR A 205 19.41 28.89 -7.48
N GLY A 206 18.42 28.62 -8.33
CA GLY A 206 17.51 27.51 -8.10
C GLY A 206 16.44 27.47 -9.18
N CYS A 207 15.36 26.75 -8.89
CA CYS A 207 14.25 26.62 -9.81
C CYS A 207 13.01 27.30 -9.24
N SER A 208 12.38 28.15 -10.03
CA SER A 208 11.09 28.78 -9.72
C SER A 208 10.29 28.99 -11.00
N GLY A 209 8.98 28.86 -10.95
CA GLY A 209 8.14 29.03 -12.15
C GLY A 209 8.41 28.02 -13.27
N ASN A 210 8.97 26.84 -12.93
CA ASN A 210 9.41 25.80 -13.86
C ASN A 210 10.61 26.19 -14.74
N GLU A 211 11.38 27.20 -14.33
CA GLU A 211 12.60 27.64 -14.98
C GLU A 211 13.72 27.88 -13.95
N CYS A 212 14.96 27.74 -14.39
CA CYS A 212 16.09 28.10 -13.57
C CYS A 212 16.17 29.63 -13.42
N TYR A 213 16.33 30.10 -12.19
CA TYR A 213 16.72 31.46 -11.89
C TYR A 213 18.13 31.45 -11.30
N GLY A 214 18.87 32.53 -11.53
CA GLY A 214 20.16 32.73 -10.88
C GLY A 214 21.15 33.51 -11.72
N GLY A 215 22.14 34.10 -11.03
CA GLY A 215 23.17 34.92 -11.67
C GLY A 215 22.71 36.29 -12.15
N HIS A 216 21.46 36.68 -11.89
CA HIS A 216 20.98 38.03 -12.13
C HIS A 216 21.43 38.95 -10.99
N ILE A 217 21.83 40.18 -11.34
CA ILE A 217 22.28 41.17 -10.36
C ILE A 217 21.17 41.61 -9.39
N GLU A 218 19.91 41.34 -9.75
CA GLU A 218 18.73 41.68 -8.96
C GLU A 218 18.51 40.71 -7.79
N ASP A 219 18.98 39.45 -7.92
CA ASP A 219 18.89 38.40 -6.89
C ASP A 219 20.12 38.35 -5.97
N ARG A 220 20.91 39.42 -6.02
CA ARG A 220 22.11 39.59 -5.19
C ARG A 220 21.72 39.96 -3.77
N TRP A 221 22.26 39.22 -2.81
CA TRP A 221 22.23 39.63 -1.40
C TRP A 221 23.63 39.87 -0.84
N LYS A 222 23.67 40.66 0.24
CA LYS A 222 24.88 41.06 0.93
C LYS A 222 25.08 40.14 2.13
N ASP A 223 26.05 39.25 2.03
CA ASP A 223 26.52 38.43 3.15
C ASP A 223 27.46 39.27 4.00
N ASP A 224 27.09 39.51 5.27
CA ASP A 224 27.75 40.44 6.18
C ASP A 224 28.14 39.74 7.47
N GLU A 225 29.43 39.77 7.79
CA GLU A 225 30.00 39.05 8.91
C GLU A 225 30.79 40.00 9.82
N TYR A 226 30.62 39.82 11.13
CA TYR A 226 31.50 40.40 12.13
C TYR A 226 32.87 39.70 12.05
N VAL A 227 33.94 40.50 12.05
CA VAL A 227 35.31 40.00 12.07
C VAL A 227 35.89 40.12 13.48
N GLU A 228 35.96 41.34 14.01
CA GLU A 228 36.54 41.63 15.33
C GLU A 228 36.09 43.00 15.86
N ASN A 229 36.32 43.22 17.16
CA ASN A 229 36.07 44.49 17.84
C ASN A 229 37.39 45.20 18.07
N CYS A 230 37.42 46.50 17.79
CA CYS A 230 38.53 47.41 17.97
C CYS A 230 38.23 48.34 19.16
N PRO A 231 38.75 48.06 20.37
CA PRO A 231 38.44 48.82 21.57
C PRO A 231 38.77 50.32 21.44
N ASP A 232 39.81 50.63 20.67
CA ASP A 232 40.34 51.97 20.48
C ASP A 232 39.85 52.65 19.19
N GLY A 233 38.90 52.03 18.48
CA GLY A 233 38.34 52.53 17.23
C GLY A 233 38.81 51.75 16.00
N CYS A 234 38.00 51.83 14.95
CA CYS A 234 38.23 51.20 13.66
C CYS A 234 38.37 52.27 12.58
N GLU A 235 39.25 52.05 11.60
CA GLU A 235 39.40 52.93 10.43
C GLU A 235 39.38 52.15 9.11
N THR A 236 38.70 52.70 8.11
CA THR A 236 38.70 52.18 6.73
C THR A 236 39.84 52.82 5.94
N GLY A 237 40.94 52.09 5.72
CA GLY A 237 42.08 52.55 4.94
C GLY A 237 42.12 51.98 3.53
N GLY A 238 41.72 52.80 2.56
CA GLY A 238 41.99 52.62 1.11
C GLY A 238 42.26 51.18 0.64
N ALA A 239 43.47 50.91 0.16
CA ALA A 239 43.86 49.62 -0.44
C ALA A 239 44.03 48.46 0.56
N LEU A 240 43.99 48.72 1.87
CA LEU A 240 44.25 47.73 2.92
C LEU A 240 42.98 47.21 3.62
N GLY A 241 41.82 47.85 3.39
CA GLY A 241 40.56 47.48 4.04
C GLY A 241 40.37 48.17 5.40
N ALA A 242 39.52 47.61 6.25
CA ALA A 242 39.28 48.12 7.61
C ALA A 242 40.23 47.46 8.62
N TYR A 243 40.73 48.23 9.58
CA TYR A 243 41.66 47.75 10.62
C TYR A 243 41.43 48.47 11.96
N CYS A 244 41.85 47.81 13.05
CA CYS A 244 41.76 48.36 14.40
C CYS A 244 42.89 49.37 14.64
N HIS A 245 42.58 50.44 15.36
CA HIS A 245 43.61 51.29 15.94
C HIS A 245 44.37 50.49 16.99
N GLU A 246 45.67 50.30 16.80
CA GLU A 246 46.53 49.81 17.87
C GLU A 246 46.91 51.00 18.76
N THR A 247 46.36 51.08 19.97
CA THR A 247 46.95 52.00 20.96
C THR A 247 48.27 51.42 21.44
N CYS A 248 49.38 52.03 20.99
CA CYS A 248 50.63 51.96 21.72
C CYS A 248 50.39 52.54 23.12
N ALA A 249 50.26 51.70 24.13
CA ALA A 249 50.05 52.11 25.53
C ALA A 249 51.14 53.06 26.09
N ASN A 250 52.24 53.27 25.35
CA ASN A 250 53.25 54.27 25.66
C ASN A 250 53.81 54.88 24.35
N ASP A 251 53.74 56.22 24.22
CA ASP A 251 54.33 57.01 23.12
C ASP A 251 55.82 56.73 22.83
N ALA A 252 56.52 56.03 23.74
CA ALA A 252 57.93 55.66 23.56
C ALA A 252 58.17 54.40 22.71
N ALA A 253 57.14 53.62 22.39
CA ALA A 253 57.26 52.37 21.63
C ALA A 253 56.74 52.46 20.18
N CYS A 254 55.93 53.47 19.86
CA CYS A 254 55.55 53.75 18.49
C CYS A 254 56.70 54.51 17.83
N GLY A 255 57.62 53.74 17.23
CA GLY A 255 58.61 54.28 16.30
C GLY A 255 57.91 55.18 15.28
N SER A 256 58.56 56.28 14.93
CA SER A 256 58.06 57.39 14.10
C SER A 256 57.72 57.04 12.65
N GLU A 257 57.19 55.85 12.37
CA GLU A 257 56.89 55.34 11.04
C GLU A 257 55.46 54.81 10.92
N TYR A 258 54.47 55.53 11.44
CA TYR A 258 53.11 55.46 10.87
C TYR A 258 52.52 56.86 10.78
N LYS A 259 53.08 57.63 9.83
CA LYS A 259 52.26 58.55 9.05
C LYS A 259 51.66 57.73 7.92
N VAL A 260 50.33 57.65 7.89
CA VAL A 260 49.62 57.58 6.61
C VAL A 260 49.50 59.01 6.08
#